data_AF-A0A499VPU2-F1
#
_entry.id   AF-A0A499VPU2-F1
#
_cell.length_a   1.000
_cell.length_b   1.000
_cell.length_c   1.000
_cell.angle_alpha   90.00
_cell.angle_beta   90.00
_cell.angle_gamma   90.00
#
_symmetry.space_group_name_H-M   'P 1'
#
loop_
_entity.id
_entity.type
_entity.pdbx_description
1 polymer ?
#
loop_
_entity_poly.entity_id
_entity_poly.type
_entity_poly.pdbx_seq_one_letter_code
_entity_poly.pdbx_strand_id
1 'polypeptide(L)' 'MEVATAPDTVHIRDSKNKEGAQLAFPKGPWADFVAHTAKG' A
#
# COMPACT_ATOMS: atom_id res chain seq x y z
N MET A 1 0.17 6.49 22.26
CA MET A 1 1.28 6.04 21.38
C MET A 1 0.65 5.36 20.19
N GLU A 2 0.63 6.02 19.03
CA GLU A 2 0.20 5.40 17.78
C GLU A 2 1.46 4.85 17.11
N VAL A 3 1.67 3.54 17.21
CA VAL A 3 2.83 2.86 16.61
C VAL A 3 2.42 2.27 15.27
N ALA A 4 2.85 2.90 14.18
CA ALA A 4 2.79 2.28 12.87
C ALA A 4 4.05 1.41 12.73
N THR A 5 3.92 0.11 13.02
CA THR A 5 4.93 -0.86 12.57
C THR A 5 5.10 -0.64 11.07
N ALA A 6 6.28 -0.19 10.63
CA ALA A 6 6.51 0.11 9.22
C ALA A 6 6.48 -1.22 8.44
N PRO A 7 5.35 -1.63 7.86
CA PRO A 7 5.22 -2.98 7.32
C PRO A 7 6.08 -3.04 6.06
N ASP A 8 6.86 -4.10 5.82
CA ASP A 8 7.63 -4.27 4.56
C ASP A 8 6.75 -4.29 3.29
N THR A 9 5.44 -4.26 3.49
CA THR A 9 4.41 -4.29 2.47
C THR A 9 3.45 -3.10 2.56
N VAL A 10 3.01 -2.62 1.39
CA VAL A 10 1.92 -1.67 1.21
C VAL A 10 0.63 -2.45 0.99
N HIS A 11 -0.39 -2.14 1.78
CA HIS A 11 -1.69 -2.79 1.72
C HIS A 11 -2.72 -1.88 1.05
N ILE A 12 -3.45 -2.42 0.08
CA ILE A 12 -4.55 -1.73 -0.60
C ILE A 12 -5.82 -2.52 -0.33
N ARG A 13 -6.85 -1.82 0.13
CA ARG A 13 -8.17 -2.39 0.35
C ARG A 13 -9.24 -1.43 -0.11
N ASP A 14 -10.42 -1.98 -0.37
CA ASP A 14 -11.59 -1.15 -0.54
C ASP A 14 -11.90 -0.40 0.76
N SER A 15 -12.10 0.92 0.64
CA SER A 15 -12.35 1.78 1.81
C SER A 15 -13.73 1.50 2.42
N LYS A 16 -14.70 1.18 1.56
CA LYS A 16 -16.11 0.97 1.92
C LYS A 16 -16.38 -0.43 2.48
N ASN A 17 -15.54 -1.41 2.14
CA ASN A 17 -15.60 -2.78 2.61
C ASN A 17 -14.31 -3.13 3.36
N LYS A 18 -14.27 -2.78 4.65
CA LYS A 18 -13.09 -2.98 5.49
C LYS A 18 -12.75 -4.46 5.73
N GLU A 19 -13.73 -5.34 5.60
CA GLU A 19 -13.60 -6.79 5.82
C GLU A 19 -13.34 -7.55 4.51
N GLY A 20 -13.29 -6.84 3.38
CA GLY A 20 -13.03 -7.42 2.08
C GLY A 20 -11.56 -7.86 1.90
N ALA A 21 -11.31 -8.48 0.75
CA ALA A 21 -9.96 -8.87 0.34
C ALA A 21 -9.01 -7.67 0.28
N GLN A 22 -7.73 -7.90 0.58
CA GLN A 22 -6.68 -6.89 0.57
C GLN A 22 -5.53 -7.35 -0.33
N LEU A 23 -4.97 -6.42 -1.10
CA LEU A 23 -3.75 -6.63 -1.86
C LEU A 23 -2.56 -6.16 -1.03
N ALA A 24 -1.45 -6.89 -1.09
CA ALA A 24 -0.20 -6.54 -0.41
C ALA A 24 0.97 -6.56 -1.40
N PHE A 25 1.73 -5.47 -1.44
CA PHE A 25 2.86 -5.28 -2.33
C PHE A 25 4.13 -4.99 -1.53
N PRO A 26 5.31 -5.51 -1.89
CA PRO A 26 6.55 -5.07 -1.26
C PRO A 26 6.78 -3.57 -1.49
N LYS A 27 7.38 -2.88 -0.51
CA LYS A 27 7.63 -1.42 -0.56
C LYS A 27 8.37 -0.95 -1.82
N GLY A 28 9.39 -1.68 -2.26
CA GLY A 28 10.23 -1.29 -3.40
C GLY A 28 9.45 -1.18 -4.72
N PRO A 29 8.85 -2.29 -5.20
CA PRO A 29 8.01 -2.27 -6.41
C PRO A 29 6.85 -1.27 -6.34
N TRP A 30 6.26 -1.04 -5.17
CA TRP A 30 5.21 -0.02 -5.01
C TRP A 30 5.76 1.40 -5.21
N ALA A 31 6.96 1.70 -4.70
CA ALA A 31 7.61 2.99 -4.90
C ALA A 31 7.94 3.24 -6.37
N ASP A 32 8.43 2.23 -7.09
CA ASP A 32 8.69 2.31 -8.53
C ASP A 32 7.40 2.59 -9.32
N PHE A 33 6.32 1.89 -8.96
CA PHE A 33 5.00 2.13 -9.54
C PHE A 33 4.53 3.57 -9.33
N VAL A 34 4.58 4.08 -8.10
CA VAL A 34 4.17 5.47 -7.79
C VAL A 34 5.02 6.46 -8.57
N ALA A 35 6.34 6.28 -8.60
CA ALA A 35 7.26 7.15 -9.34
C ALA A 35 7.00 7.13 -10.86
N HIS A 36 6.56 6.01 -11.42
CA HIS A 36 6.10 5.94 -12.81
C HIS A 36 4.80 6.73 -13.01
N THR A 37 3.80 6.53 -12.15
CA THR A 37 2.48 7.18 -12.29
C THR A 37 2.51 8.70 -12.04
N ALA A 38 3.43 9.19 -11.21
CA ALA A 38 3.56 10.61 -10.89
C ALA A 38 4.22 11.45 -12.01
N LYS A 39 4.74 10.81 -13.06
CA LYS A 39 5.35 11.47 -14.22
C LYS A 39 4.33 11.80 -15.32
N GLY A 40 3.06 11.45 -15.12
CA GLY A 40 1.95 11.70 -16.04
C GLY A 40 1.15 12.95 -15.70
#